data_AF-A0A5K7XLB1-F1
#
_entry.id   AF-A0A5K7XLB1-F1
#
_cell.length_a   1.000
_cell.length_b   1.000
_cell.length_c   1.000
_cell.angle_alpha   90.00
_cell.angle_beta   90.00
_cell.angle_gamma   90.00
#
_symmetry.space_group_name_H-M   'P 1'
#
loop_
_entity.id
_entity.type
_entity.pdbx_description
1 polymer ?
#
loop_
_entity_poly.entity_id
_entity_poly.type
_entity_poly.pdbx_seq_one_letter_code
_entity_poly.pdbx_strand_id
1 'polypeptide(L)'
;MSLITAARDASPVTRNVTSPLPHSSRIHLDLLQFDFLRATELAALCCAKWIGRGEKNAADAAAVDAIRSVFDGMEMRGEIIIGEGIKDDAPGLFQGEKVGKWGHETPRVDIAIDPLDGTTNLSKGLPNAISCIAAAIRHDENTPALQLVPSFYMRKLAYPAAMEAACRNDPSLRPDIDAPFCDVIAQTARALKKKPHEVVVMCLDRPRNQAIIEGAREAGATLRLIVDGDILAALAPAIASSGIDLYAGIGGGPEAVLAAVGLRCLGGEMLGRMWTRDPAELAELQADGWGERLNRIYRSADLARGHDMLFVASGISDSSLLRGICRDGANATTHSILMRSQAPAIRHIQSAHRETPPTAPLELSPADQRRYDRPAVAAVNGRKLSIKESPATRAAFSGVVLVGAPGSGKGTIGKILNRIDGFAHISSGDVIRQSMTEKLLDVDGQATLAQGGFICDAQLWRLFDSHLASLLHNDKTFGYSKQLVLDGVPRTRSQVDELAKRVDVRAVLYFECNNLDVLRERLSHRSLVEGRIDDGVQEVMQNRFRLFEEETAPLLEAYPASMVHRIDATLRPAHVLADVLAQINRLG
;
A
#
# COMPACT_ATOMS: atom_id res chain seq x y z
N MET A 1 -65.40 -14.03 -33.30
CA MET A 1 -65.72 -13.13 -34.44
C MET A 1 -66.08 -11.78 -33.85
N SER A 2 -65.57 -10.62 -34.21
CA SER A 2 -64.48 -10.10 -35.05
C SER A 2 -64.22 -8.69 -34.47
N LEU A 3 -63.01 -8.30 -34.11
CA LEU A 3 -62.11 -7.49 -34.95
C LEU A 3 -62.75 -6.20 -35.54
N ILE A 4 -62.13 -5.05 -35.16
CA ILE A 4 -61.62 -3.95 -36.03
C ILE A 4 -62.18 -2.51 -35.83
N THR A 5 -61.27 -1.64 -35.31
CA THR A 5 -61.07 -0.16 -35.54
C THR A 5 -62.16 0.85 -35.15
N ALA A 6 -61.88 2.11 -34.77
CA ALA A 6 -60.67 2.93 -34.73
C ALA A 6 -60.83 4.08 -33.70
N ALA A 7 -59.69 4.68 -33.39
CA ALA A 7 -59.42 5.81 -32.49
C ALA A 7 -60.34 7.03 -32.60
N ARG A 8 -60.56 7.71 -31.45
CA ARG A 8 -60.05 9.07 -31.17
C ARG A 8 -60.36 9.52 -29.73
N ASP A 9 -59.46 10.37 -29.24
CA ASP A 9 -59.55 11.31 -28.10
C ASP A 9 -59.49 10.78 -26.66
N ALA A 10 -58.26 10.78 -26.12
CA ALA A 10 -58.01 11.17 -24.74
C ALA A 10 -56.61 11.81 -24.63
N SER A 11 -56.59 13.12 -24.38
CA SER A 11 -55.40 13.92 -24.12
C SER A 11 -54.59 13.37 -22.94
N PRO A 12 -53.24 13.29 -23.02
CA PRO A 12 -52.44 12.78 -21.93
C PRO A 12 -52.32 13.82 -20.81
N VAL A 13 -52.71 13.42 -19.61
CA VAL A 13 -52.35 14.11 -18.36
C VAL A 13 -50.82 14.14 -18.28
N THR A 14 -50.24 15.30 -18.53
CA THR A 14 -48.82 15.58 -18.36
C THR A 14 -48.44 15.33 -16.90
N ARG A 15 -47.81 14.19 -16.63
CA ARG A 15 -47.02 14.00 -15.40
C ARG A 15 -45.90 15.04 -15.46
N ASN A 16 -45.92 15.96 -14.50
CA ASN A 16 -44.80 16.85 -14.23
C ASN A 16 -43.54 16.00 -14.05
N VAL A 17 -42.72 15.95 -15.10
CA VAL A 17 -41.33 15.54 -15.01
C VAL A 17 -40.67 16.62 -14.16
N THR A 18 -40.49 16.32 -12.88
CA THR A 18 -39.62 17.09 -12.00
C THR A 18 -38.29 17.25 -12.72
N SER A 19 -37.92 18.51 -12.96
CA SER A 19 -36.64 18.93 -13.50
C SER A 19 -35.48 18.11 -12.93
N PRO A 20 -34.48 17.71 -13.75
CA PRO A 20 -33.28 17.10 -13.20
C PRO A 20 -32.67 18.10 -12.20
N LEU A 21 -32.46 17.63 -10.97
CA LEU A 21 -31.72 18.36 -9.95
C LEU A 21 -30.39 18.83 -10.56
N PRO A 22 -29.91 20.05 -10.23
CA PRO A 22 -28.68 20.57 -10.82
C PRO A 22 -27.55 19.58 -10.52
N HIS A 23 -26.85 19.13 -11.57
CA HIS A 23 -25.60 18.40 -11.46
C HIS A 23 -24.56 19.28 -10.76
N SER A 24 -24.57 19.27 -9.43
CA SER A 24 -23.43 19.74 -8.66
C SER A 24 -22.27 18.80 -8.98
N SER A 25 -21.18 19.37 -9.47
CA SER A 25 -19.85 18.77 -9.64
C SER A 25 -19.34 18.13 -8.35
N ARG A 26 -19.89 16.97 -7.98
CA ARG A 26 -19.43 16.14 -6.86
C ARG A 26 -18.81 14.90 -7.46
N ILE A 27 -17.48 14.80 -7.35
CA ILE A 27 -16.75 13.59 -7.69
C ILE A 27 -17.22 12.49 -6.71
N HIS A 28 -17.85 11.45 -7.26
CA HIS A 28 -18.34 10.29 -6.52
C HIS A 28 -17.28 9.18 -6.47
N LEU A 29 -17.43 8.22 -5.55
CA LEU A 29 -16.54 7.03 -5.51
C LEU A 29 -16.56 6.23 -6.82
N ASP A 30 -17.54 6.44 -7.71
CA ASP A 30 -17.58 5.91 -9.09
C ASP A 30 -16.25 6.08 -9.84
N LEU A 31 -15.58 7.23 -9.66
CA LEU A 31 -14.37 7.58 -10.38
C LEU A 31 -13.11 6.98 -9.74
N LEU A 32 -13.16 6.64 -8.45
CA LEU A 32 -12.02 6.12 -7.69
C LEU A 32 -12.08 4.60 -7.48
N GLN A 33 -13.23 3.96 -7.71
CA GLN A 33 -13.47 2.55 -7.37
C GLN A 33 -12.45 1.57 -7.98
N PHE A 34 -12.00 1.84 -9.21
CA PHE A 34 -11.02 0.98 -9.88
C PHE A 34 -9.58 1.25 -9.43
N ASP A 35 -9.28 2.43 -8.88
CA ASP A 35 -7.98 2.67 -8.26
C ASP A 35 -7.89 1.95 -6.91
N PHE A 36 -8.95 1.96 -6.10
CA PHE A 36 -9.04 1.12 -4.91
C PHE A 36 -8.95 -0.38 -5.23
N LEU A 37 -9.60 -0.84 -6.31
CA LEU A 37 -9.43 -2.19 -6.84
C LEU A 37 -7.96 -2.50 -7.10
N ARG A 38 -7.30 -1.67 -7.93
CA ARG A 38 -5.89 -1.82 -8.29
C ARG A 38 -4.97 -1.81 -7.07
N ALA A 39 -5.28 -1.02 -6.04
CA ALA A 39 -4.52 -1.01 -4.79
C ALA A 39 -4.54 -2.39 -4.11
N THR A 40 -5.72 -2.99 -3.94
CA THR A 40 -5.82 -4.34 -3.35
C THR A 40 -5.25 -5.44 -4.25
N GLU A 41 -5.39 -5.32 -5.57
CA GLU A 41 -4.81 -6.28 -6.53
C GLU A 41 -3.28 -6.23 -6.51
N LEU A 42 -2.71 -5.03 -6.47
CA LEU A 42 -1.26 -4.84 -6.41
C LEU A 42 -0.68 -5.34 -5.09
N ALA A 43 -1.36 -5.06 -3.96
CA ALA A 43 -0.98 -5.64 -2.67
C ALA A 43 -0.96 -7.16 -2.75
N ALA A 44 -2.02 -7.76 -3.30
CA ALA A 44 -2.07 -9.20 -3.48
C ALA A 44 -0.87 -9.72 -4.30
N LEU A 45 -0.64 -9.17 -5.49
CA LEU A 45 0.48 -9.55 -6.37
C LEU A 45 1.84 -9.46 -5.65
N CYS A 46 2.07 -8.40 -4.89
CA CYS A 46 3.30 -8.15 -4.14
C CYS A 46 3.48 -9.12 -2.94
N CYS A 47 2.38 -9.53 -2.30
CA CYS A 47 2.40 -10.51 -1.21
C CYS A 47 2.63 -11.95 -1.70
N ALA A 48 2.26 -12.26 -2.95
CA ALA A 48 2.25 -13.64 -3.47
C ALA A 48 3.56 -14.41 -3.26
N LYS A 49 4.70 -13.72 -3.35
CA LYS A 49 6.03 -14.33 -3.18
C LYS A 49 6.32 -14.79 -1.75
N TRP A 50 5.53 -14.38 -0.77
CA TRP A 50 5.73 -14.67 0.66
C TRP A 50 4.82 -15.79 1.19
N ILE A 51 3.90 -16.30 0.36
CA ILE A 51 3.02 -17.41 0.72
C ILE A 51 3.86 -18.62 1.15
N GLY A 52 3.65 -19.09 2.39
CA GLY A 52 4.33 -20.25 2.97
C GLY A 52 5.78 -20.03 3.38
N ARG A 53 6.27 -18.79 3.43
CA ARG A 53 7.71 -18.50 3.68
C ARG A 53 8.05 -18.11 5.12
N GLY A 54 7.10 -18.07 6.04
CA GLY A 54 7.33 -17.66 7.44
C GLY A 54 7.54 -16.15 7.65
N GLU A 55 7.62 -15.35 6.58
CA GLU A 55 7.97 -13.94 6.61
C GLU A 55 6.74 -13.02 6.63
N LYS A 56 5.99 -13.06 7.74
CA LYS A 56 4.72 -12.32 7.86
C LYS A 56 4.90 -10.80 7.77
N ASN A 57 5.94 -10.25 8.40
CA ASN A 57 6.19 -8.79 8.44
C ASN A 57 6.62 -8.27 7.07
N ALA A 58 7.42 -9.05 6.33
CA ALA A 58 7.88 -8.65 5.00
C ALA A 58 6.74 -8.71 3.96
N ALA A 59 5.82 -9.66 4.13
CA ALA A 59 4.62 -9.74 3.31
C ALA A 59 3.69 -8.55 3.53
N ASP A 60 3.50 -8.18 4.79
CA ASP A 60 2.65 -7.08 5.20
C ASP A 60 3.20 -5.72 4.74
N ALA A 61 4.50 -5.47 4.97
CA ALA A 61 5.17 -4.28 4.45
C ALA A 61 5.05 -4.15 2.91
N ALA A 62 5.13 -5.27 2.18
CA ALA A 62 4.95 -5.27 0.74
C ALA A 62 3.51 -4.91 0.31
N ALA A 63 2.50 -5.29 1.10
CA ALA A 63 1.11 -4.91 0.88
C ALA A 63 0.92 -3.40 1.10
N VAL A 64 1.44 -2.88 2.21
CA VAL A 64 1.42 -1.46 2.57
C VAL A 64 2.05 -0.62 1.46
N ASP A 65 3.27 -0.98 1.03
CA ASP A 65 3.99 -0.24 -0.01
C ASP A 65 3.24 -0.24 -1.35
N ALA A 66 2.66 -1.38 -1.71
CA ALA A 66 1.85 -1.52 -2.91
C ALA A 66 0.62 -0.60 -2.88
N ILE A 67 -0.18 -0.65 -1.82
CA ILE A 67 -1.36 0.22 -1.71
C ILE A 67 -0.96 1.69 -1.71
N ARG A 68 0.07 2.04 -0.92
CA ARG A 68 0.56 3.42 -0.82
C ARG A 68 0.97 3.95 -2.20
N SER A 69 1.65 3.14 -3.01
CA SER A 69 2.06 3.54 -4.36
C SER A 69 0.88 3.91 -5.28
N VAL A 70 -0.28 3.26 -5.10
CA VAL A 70 -1.50 3.60 -5.83
C VAL A 70 -2.14 4.86 -5.25
N PHE A 71 -2.23 4.94 -3.92
CA PHE A 71 -2.81 6.09 -3.24
C PHE A 71 -2.10 7.41 -3.56
N ASP A 72 -0.77 7.41 -3.69
CA ASP A 72 0.01 8.60 -4.07
C ASP A 72 -0.47 9.25 -5.38
N GLY A 73 -1.06 8.45 -6.29
CA GLY A 73 -1.59 8.91 -7.58
C GLY A 73 -3.06 9.31 -7.57
N MET A 74 -3.82 8.99 -6.53
CA MET A 74 -5.28 9.15 -6.51
C MET A 74 -5.72 10.61 -6.28
N GLU A 75 -6.69 11.06 -7.06
CA GLU A 75 -7.33 12.38 -6.93
C GLU A 75 -8.33 12.39 -5.77
N MET A 76 -7.83 12.27 -4.54
CA MET A 76 -8.61 12.30 -3.31
C MET A 76 -7.89 13.02 -2.17
N ARG A 77 -8.67 13.49 -1.19
CA ARG A 77 -8.23 13.84 0.17
C ARG A 77 -8.57 12.66 1.08
N GLY A 78 -7.77 11.61 1.01
CA GLY A 78 -7.98 10.40 1.80
C GLY A 78 -7.41 10.55 3.21
N GLU A 79 -8.17 10.14 4.21
CA GLU A 79 -7.74 10.05 5.60
C GLU A 79 -7.92 8.62 6.09
N ILE A 80 -6.83 8.02 6.59
CA ILE A 80 -6.86 6.67 7.16
C ILE A 80 -7.53 6.77 8.53
N ILE A 81 -8.75 6.26 8.66
CA ILE A 81 -9.47 6.15 9.94
C ILE A 81 -9.08 4.88 10.67
N ILE A 82 -8.81 3.83 9.89
CA ILE A 82 -8.44 2.51 10.38
C ILE A 82 -7.35 1.99 9.45
N GLY A 83 -6.25 1.55 10.04
CA GLY A 83 -5.13 0.99 9.31
C GLY A 83 -4.26 0.14 10.23
N GLU A 84 -2.98 0.00 9.89
CA GLU A 84 -1.98 -0.75 10.65
C GLU A 84 -1.79 -0.15 12.05
N GLY A 85 -2.24 -0.87 13.09
CA GLY A 85 -1.83 -0.75 14.50
C GLY A 85 -1.54 0.64 15.09
N ILE A 86 -0.75 0.64 16.18
CA ILE A 86 -0.20 1.86 16.78
C ILE A 86 0.97 2.30 15.90
N LYS A 87 1.21 3.62 15.86
CA LYS A 87 2.38 4.21 15.22
C LYS A 87 3.67 3.76 15.93
N ASP A 88 4.13 2.56 15.59
CA ASP A 88 5.43 2.01 15.96
C ASP A 88 6.43 2.29 14.81
N ASP A 89 7.74 2.15 15.05
CA ASP A 89 8.83 2.45 14.09
C ASP A 89 8.82 1.60 12.78
N ALA A 90 7.73 0.89 12.48
CA ALA A 90 7.52 0.13 11.27
C ALA A 90 6.85 0.98 10.16
N PRO A 91 7.14 0.75 8.87
CA PRO A 91 6.37 1.33 7.78
C PRO A 91 4.94 0.75 7.77
N GLY A 92 3.92 1.61 7.73
CA GLY A 92 2.49 1.24 7.79
C GLY A 92 1.59 2.29 7.16
N LEU A 93 0.27 2.04 7.13
CA LEU A 93 -0.76 3.04 6.84
C LEU A 93 -1.52 3.30 8.15
N PHE A 94 -1.20 4.40 8.83
CA PHE A 94 -1.60 4.59 10.23
C PHE A 94 -2.86 5.44 10.38
N GLN A 95 -3.56 5.29 11.50
CA GLN A 95 -4.69 6.15 11.83
C GLN A 95 -4.29 7.65 11.80
N GLY A 96 -5.14 8.47 11.18
CA GLY A 96 -4.95 9.91 10.98
C GLY A 96 -4.06 10.28 9.79
N GLU A 97 -3.50 9.29 9.10
CA GLU A 97 -2.62 9.54 7.97
C GLU A 97 -3.38 10.10 6.75
N LYS A 98 -2.76 11.06 6.08
CA LYS A 98 -3.29 11.70 4.87
C LYS A 98 -2.71 11.04 3.62
N VAL A 99 -3.58 10.53 2.75
CA VAL A 99 -3.23 9.83 1.50
C VAL A 99 -3.97 10.43 0.30
N GLY A 100 -3.45 10.25 -0.92
CA GLY A 100 -3.96 10.92 -2.12
C GLY A 100 -3.24 12.23 -2.43
N LYS A 101 -3.63 12.89 -3.54
CA LYS A 101 -3.03 14.16 -3.98
C LYS A 101 -3.48 15.40 -3.20
N TRP A 102 -4.58 15.29 -2.44
CA TRP A 102 -5.13 16.39 -1.65
C TRP A 102 -5.45 17.68 -2.42
N GLY A 103 -6.01 17.56 -3.62
CA GLY A 103 -6.47 18.71 -4.41
C GLY A 103 -7.64 19.47 -3.76
N HIS A 104 -7.75 20.77 -4.03
CA HIS A 104 -8.80 21.64 -3.46
C HIS A 104 -10.23 21.21 -3.84
N GLU A 105 -10.41 20.55 -4.98
CA GLU A 105 -11.73 20.09 -5.47
C GLU A 105 -11.91 18.57 -5.42
N THR A 106 -10.92 17.83 -4.89
CA THR A 106 -11.01 16.36 -4.79
C THR A 106 -11.87 15.92 -3.59
N PRO A 107 -12.58 14.79 -3.67
CA PRO A 107 -13.45 14.34 -2.58
C PRO A 107 -12.65 14.02 -1.32
N ARG A 108 -13.22 14.31 -0.14
CA ARG A 108 -12.71 13.81 1.14
C ARG A 108 -13.20 12.38 1.35
N VAL A 109 -12.27 11.48 1.64
CA VAL A 109 -12.55 10.03 1.72
C VAL A 109 -12.01 9.51 3.04
N ASP A 110 -12.88 8.94 3.85
CA ASP A 110 -12.48 8.16 5.02
C ASP A 110 -12.17 6.75 4.58
N ILE A 111 -11.01 6.23 4.99
CA ILE A 111 -10.50 4.94 4.56
C ILE A 111 -10.29 4.06 5.78
N ALA A 112 -10.85 2.85 5.74
CA ALA A 112 -10.51 1.75 6.62
C ALA A 112 -9.83 0.67 5.79
N ILE A 113 -8.63 0.27 6.18
CA ILE A 113 -7.79 -0.61 5.38
C ILE A 113 -7.16 -1.71 6.22
N ASP A 114 -7.09 -2.88 5.62
CA ASP A 114 -6.26 -3.99 6.06
C ASP A 114 -5.42 -4.46 4.87
N PRO A 115 -4.15 -4.02 4.76
CA PRO A 115 -3.29 -4.35 3.64
C PRO A 115 -3.14 -5.86 3.44
N LEU A 116 -3.03 -6.62 4.53
CA LEU A 116 -2.90 -8.07 4.56
C LEU A 116 -3.66 -8.67 5.76
N ASP A 117 -4.96 -8.92 5.59
CA ASP A 117 -5.73 -9.71 6.54
C ASP A 117 -5.28 -11.17 6.42
N GLY A 118 -4.89 -11.76 7.55
CA GLY A 118 -4.35 -13.12 7.60
C GLY A 118 -2.85 -13.23 7.36
N THR A 119 -2.04 -12.28 7.84
CA THR A 119 -0.55 -12.35 7.81
C THR A 119 0.00 -13.71 8.28
N THR A 120 -0.59 -14.28 9.34
CA THR A 120 -0.22 -15.61 9.86
C THR A 120 -0.57 -16.72 8.88
N ASN A 121 -1.76 -16.66 8.26
CA ASN A 121 -2.18 -17.66 7.28
C ASN A 121 -1.27 -17.62 6.06
N LEU A 122 -1.00 -16.42 5.53
CA LEU A 122 -0.11 -16.23 4.41
C LEU A 122 1.28 -16.79 4.69
N SER A 123 1.89 -16.44 5.83
CA SER A 123 3.23 -16.93 6.19
C SER A 123 3.33 -18.46 6.30
N LYS A 124 2.22 -19.12 6.64
CA LYS A 124 2.10 -20.59 6.73
C LYS A 124 1.60 -21.26 5.45
N GLY A 125 1.24 -20.49 4.43
CA GLY A 125 0.66 -21.02 3.19
C GLY A 125 -0.78 -21.55 3.37
N LEU A 126 -1.48 -21.05 4.38
CA LEU A 126 -2.86 -21.43 4.67
C LEU A 126 -3.86 -20.55 3.89
N PRO A 127 -5.09 -21.07 3.66
CA PRO A 127 -6.22 -20.30 3.14
C PRO A 127 -6.58 -19.06 4.00
N ASN A 128 -7.44 -18.19 3.48
CA ASN A 128 -7.96 -16.95 4.08
C ASN A 128 -6.88 -15.91 4.35
N ALA A 129 -6.18 -15.48 3.30
CA ALA A 129 -5.41 -14.25 3.30
C ALA A 129 -5.90 -13.33 2.17
N ILE A 130 -6.18 -12.07 2.48
CA ILE A 130 -6.74 -11.08 1.54
C ILE A 130 -6.11 -9.71 1.75
N SER A 131 -6.22 -8.84 0.75
CA SER A 131 -6.04 -7.40 0.93
C SER A 131 -7.41 -6.72 0.85
N CYS A 132 -7.72 -5.80 1.76
CA CYS A 132 -9.06 -5.26 1.93
C CYS A 132 -9.07 -3.75 2.17
N ILE A 133 -9.93 -3.02 1.44
CA ILE A 133 -10.16 -1.60 1.61
C ILE A 133 -11.66 -1.32 1.67
N ALA A 134 -12.06 -0.57 2.69
CA ALA A 134 -13.35 0.09 2.79
C ALA A 134 -13.17 1.61 2.75
N ALA A 135 -13.98 2.30 1.96
CA ALA A 135 -13.90 3.75 1.82
C ALA A 135 -15.29 4.39 1.86
N ALA A 136 -15.39 5.59 2.40
CA ALA A 136 -16.64 6.35 2.46
C ALA A 136 -16.40 7.84 2.23
N ILE A 137 -17.26 8.51 1.45
CA ILE A 137 -17.19 9.96 1.29
C ILE A 137 -17.53 10.65 2.61
N ARG A 138 -16.63 11.51 3.09
CA ARG A 138 -16.89 12.39 4.23
C ARG A 138 -17.67 13.62 3.77
N HIS A 139 -18.92 13.75 4.22
CA HIS A 139 -19.80 14.87 3.87
C HIS A 139 -19.76 16.03 4.87
N ASP A 140 -19.50 15.74 6.14
CA ASP A 140 -19.38 16.72 7.22
C ASP A 140 -17.93 16.73 7.71
N GLU A 141 -17.31 17.90 7.81
CA GLU A 141 -15.92 18.03 8.25
C GLU A 141 -15.71 17.57 9.70
N ASN A 142 -16.75 17.69 10.54
CA ASN A 142 -16.68 17.35 11.97
C ASN A 142 -17.09 15.91 12.29
N THR A 143 -17.71 15.21 11.33
CA THR A 143 -18.26 13.87 11.55
C THR A 143 -17.65 12.88 10.55
N PRO A 144 -16.74 12.01 11.01
CA PRO A 144 -16.22 10.93 10.19
C PRO A 144 -17.35 10.04 9.64
N ALA A 145 -17.21 9.66 8.37
CA ALA A 145 -18.07 8.71 7.69
C ALA A 145 -17.81 7.26 8.16
N LEU A 146 -16.61 6.97 8.68
CA LEU A 146 -16.26 5.71 9.32
C LEU A 146 -15.95 5.97 10.81
N GLN A 147 -16.44 5.11 11.69
CA GLN A 147 -16.28 5.24 13.13
C GLN A 147 -15.44 4.08 13.67
N LEU A 148 -14.20 4.38 14.08
CA LEU A 148 -13.42 3.44 14.88
C LEU A 148 -14.02 3.33 16.28
N VAL A 149 -14.06 2.11 16.79
CA VAL A 149 -14.40 1.79 18.17
C VAL A 149 -13.09 1.40 18.89
N PRO A 150 -12.77 2.01 20.04
CA PRO A 150 -11.42 1.92 20.64
C PRO A 150 -11.07 0.56 21.25
N SER A 151 -12.02 -0.36 21.40
CA SER A 151 -11.73 -1.70 21.92
C SER A 151 -10.95 -2.53 20.89
N PHE A 152 -9.96 -3.29 21.36
CA PHE A 152 -9.13 -4.14 20.51
C PHE A 152 -9.97 -5.21 19.78
N TYR A 153 -10.93 -5.81 20.48
CA TYR A 153 -11.87 -6.77 19.91
C TYR A 153 -13.31 -6.27 19.94
N MET A 154 -14.11 -6.80 19.04
CA MET A 154 -15.55 -6.61 18.98
C MET A 154 -16.24 -7.97 18.84
N ARG A 155 -17.27 -8.20 19.65
CA ARG A 155 -18.24 -9.28 19.43
C ARG A 155 -19.12 -8.89 18.23
N LYS A 156 -19.24 -9.77 17.26
CA LYS A 156 -19.92 -9.56 15.98
C LYS A 156 -21.01 -10.62 15.82
N LEU A 157 -22.18 -10.21 15.35
CA LEU A 157 -23.25 -11.07 14.84
C LEU A 157 -23.77 -10.49 13.53
N ALA A 158 -23.41 -11.09 12.41
CA ALA A 158 -23.80 -10.64 11.07
C ALA A 158 -24.79 -11.59 10.39
N TYR A 159 -25.75 -11.02 9.65
CA TYR A 159 -26.86 -11.74 9.03
C TYR A 159 -27.30 -11.11 7.69
N PRO A 160 -27.98 -11.90 6.81
CA PRO A 160 -28.40 -11.44 5.49
C PRO A 160 -29.48 -10.34 5.51
N ALA A 161 -29.59 -9.65 4.38
CA ALA A 161 -30.68 -8.71 4.08
C ALA A 161 -32.08 -9.32 4.27
N ALA A 162 -32.24 -10.62 3.96
CA ALA A 162 -33.50 -11.35 4.15
C ALA A 162 -33.91 -11.42 5.62
N MET A 163 -32.96 -11.57 6.54
CA MET A 163 -33.23 -11.55 7.97
C MET A 163 -33.60 -10.14 8.44
N GLU A 164 -32.88 -9.09 7.98
CA GLU A 164 -33.27 -7.71 8.32
C GLU A 164 -34.65 -7.33 7.76
N ALA A 165 -35.05 -7.87 6.59
CA ALA A 165 -36.40 -7.72 6.06
C ALA A 165 -37.45 -8.45 6.92
N ALA A 166 -37.15 -9.67 7.38
CA ALA A 166 -38.02 -10.40 8.31
C ALA A 166 -38.19 -9.66 9.64
N CYS A 167 -37.11 -9.16 10.22
CA CYS A 167 -37.11 -8.37 11.47
C CYS A 167 -37.90 -7.07 11.38
N ARG A 168 -37.98 -6.45 10.18
CA ARG A 168 -38.83 -5.27 9.96
C ARG A 168 -40.32 -5.61 10.02
N ASN A 169 -40.69 -6.81 9.58
CA ASN A 169 -42.08 -7.28 9.62
C ASN A 169 -42.46 -7.86 10.98
N ASP A 170 -41.53 -8.55 11.64
CA ASP A 170 -41.67 -9.11 12.96
C ASP A 170 -40.42 -8.81 13.81
N PRO A 171 -40.46 -7.77 14.66
CA PRO A 171 -39.34 -7.38 15.51
C PRO A 171 -38.86 -8.47 16.47
N SER A 172 -39.68 -9.48 16.80
CA SER A 172 -39.29 -10.59 17.69
C SER A 172 -38.26 -11.53 17.06
N LEU A 173 -38.10 -11.48 15.74
CA LEU A 173 -37.09 -12.22 14.99
C LEU A 173 -35.70 -11.56 15.04
N ARG A 174 -35.61 -10.32 15.55
CA ARG A 174 -34.33 -9.62 15.66
C ARG A 174 -33.46 -10.34 16.70
N PRO A 175 -32.25 -10.79 16.33
CA PRO A 175 -31.42 -11.51 17.26
C PRO A 175 -30.83 -10.55 18.28
N ASP A 176 -30.83 -10.97 19.54
CA ASP A 176 -30.06 -10.30 20.58
C ASP A 176 -28.65 -10.88 20.58
N ILE A 177 -27.64 -10.00 20.56
CA ILE A 177 -26.25 -10.42 20.61
C ILE A 177 -25.93 -11.13 21.93
N ASP A 178 -26.68 -10.88 23.02
CA ASP A 178 -26.47 -11.52 24.33
C ASP A 178 -27.31 -12.77 24.58
N ALA A 179 -28.27 -13.06 23.71
CA ALA A 179 -29.10 -14.24 23.88
C ALA A 179 -28.25 -15.53 23.85
N PRO A 180 -28.70 -16.59 24.54
CA PRO A 180 -28.18 -17.94 24.32
C PRO A 180 -28.12 -18.23 22.82
N PHE A 181 -27.01 -18.78 22.35
CA PHE A 181 -26.79 -18.89 20.90
C PHE A 181 -27.82 -19.80 20.22
N CYS A 182 -28.39 -20.77 20.95
CA CYS A 182 -29.50 -21.59 20.47
C CYS A 182 -30.76 -20.77 20.12
N ASP A 183 -31.05 -19.69 20.86
CA ASP A 183 -32.16 -18.78 20.56
C ASP A 183 -31.88 -17.98 19.29
N VAL A 184 -30.63 -17.52 19.10
CA VAL A 184 -30.19 -16.84 17.87
C VAL A 184 -30.37 -17.76 16.66
N ILE A 185 -30.02 -19.04 16.77
CA ILE A 185 -30.25 -20.04 15.73
C ILE A 185 -31.75 -20.22 15.46
N ALA A 186 -32.57 -20.34 16.50
CA ALA A 186 -34.01 -20.51 16.34
C ALA A 186 -34.67 -19.29 15.66
N GLN A 187 -34.27 -18.07 16.03
CA GLN A 187 -34.72 -16.83 15.40
C GLN A 187 -34.30 -16.77 13.92
N THR A 188 -33.04 -17.13 13.64
CA THR A 188 -32.51 -17.18 12.27
C THR A 188 -33.23 -18.21 11.41
N ALA A 189 -33.46 -19.41 11.93
CA ALA A 189 -34.21 -20.46 11.27
C ALA A 189 -35.63 -19.99 10.90
N ARG A 190 -36.34 -19.33 11.83
CA ARG A 190 -37.67 -18.75 11.57
C ARG A 190 -37.61 -17.64 10.51
N ALA A 191 -36.68 -16.70 10.65
CA ALA A 191 -36.55 -15.57 9.73
C ALA A 191 -36.23 -16.01 8.29
N LEU A 192 -35.36 -17.02 8.14
CA LEU A 192 -34.93 -17.54 6.84
C LEU A 192 -35.80 -18.71 6.34
N LYS A 193 -36.84 -19.10 7.09
CA LYS A 193 -37.72 -20.23 6.80
C LYS A 193 -36.96 -21.56 6.60
N LYS A 194 -35.97 -21.78 7.46
CA LYS A 194 -35.13 -22.98 7.53
C LYS A 194 -35.41 -23.75 8.80
N LYS A 195 -34.94 -25.00 8.87
CA LYS A 195 -34.84 -25.76 10.13
C LYS A 195 -33.55 -25.38 10.86
N PRO A 196 -33.48 -25.48 12.21
CA PRO A 196 -32.27 -25.16 12.96
C PRO A 196 -30.99 -25.85 12.45
N HIS A 197 -31.08 -27.12 12.03
CA HIS A 197 -29.92 -27.86 11.50
C HIS A 197 -29.48 -27.47 10.09
N GLU A 198 -30.33 -26.74 9.36
CA GLU A 198 -30.01 -26.18 8.04
C GLU A 198 -29.37 -24.80 8.14
N VAL A 199 -29.37 -24.19 9.33
CA VAL A 199 -28.68 -22.92 9.59
C VAL A 199 -27.18 -23.15 9.60
N VAL A 200 -26.46 -22.41 8.76
CA VAL A 200 -24.99 -22.49 8.68
C VAL A 200 -24.35 -21.28 9.35
N VAL A 201 -23.54 -21.53 10.37
CA VAL A 201 -22.86 -20.52 11.19
C VAL A 201 -21.36 -20.54 10.89
N MET A 202 -20.81 -19.41 10.47
CA MET A 202 -19.38 -19.19 10.38
C MET A 202 -18.84 -18.54 11.67
N CYS A 203 -17.71 -19.03 12.18
CA CYS A 203 -17.13 -18.57 13.43
C CYS A 203 -15.60 -18.74 13.45
N LEU A 204 -14.88 -17.82 14.10
CA LEU A 204 -13.45 -17.98 14.37
C LEU A 204 -13.22 -19.09 15.41
N ASP A 205 -12.34 -20.05 15.10
CA ASP A 205 -11.92 -21.10 16.03
C ASP A 205 -10.93 -20.54 17.05
N ARG A 206 -11.48 -20.08 18.18
CA ARG A 206 -10.74 -19.48 19.29
C ARG A 206 -11.39 -19.86 20.61
N PRO A 207 -10.62 -20.03 21.70
CA PRO A 207 -11.17 -20.33 23.03
C PRO A 207 -12.26 -19.36 23.48
N ARG A 208 -12.12 -18.06 23.16
CA ARG A 208 -13.10 -17.02 23.48
C ARG A 208 -14.46 -17.17 22.78
N ASN A 209 -14.53 -17.96 21.70
CA ASN A 209 -15.76 -18.20 20.95
C ASN A 209 -16.41 -19.56 21.29
N GLN A 210 -15.87 -20.30 22.26
CA GLN A 210 -16.32 -21.66 22.56
C GLN A 210 -17.81 -21.73 22.92
N ALA A 211 -18.34 -20.76 23.65
CA ALA A 211 -19.76 -20.70 23.99
C ALA A 211 -20.68 -20.58 22.76
N ILE A 212 -20.23 -19.85 21.71
CA ILE A 212 -20.97 -19.73 20.45
C ILE A 212 -20.92 -21.07 19.69
N ILE A 213 -19.74 -21.70 19.66
CA ILE A 213 -19.52 -23.00 19.00
C ILE A 213 -20.36 -24.10 19.66
N GLU A 214 -20.37 -24.17 20.99
CA GLU A 214 -21.16 -25.14 21.76
C GLU A 214 -22.65 -24.88 21.58
N GLY A 215 -23.11 -23.64 21.74
CA GLY A 215 -24.51 -23.30 21.54
C GLY A 215 -25.02 -23.58 20.12
N ALA A 216 -24.17 -23.43 19.10
CA ALA A 216 -24.50 -23.82 17.73
C ALA A 216 -24.65 -25.34 17.58
N ARG A 217 -23.74 -26.12 18.18
CA ARG A 217 -23.78 -27.59 18.18
C ARG A 217 -25.02 -28.11 18.92
N GLU A 218 -25.32 -27.55 20.08
CA GLU A 218 -26.50 -27.91 20.89
C GLU A 218 -27.80 -27.63 20.13
N ALA A 219 -27.87 -26.53 19.38
CA ALA A 219 -29.01 -26.20 18.53
C ALA A 219 -29.09 -27.07 17.25
N GLY A 220 -28.08 -27.90 16.98
CA GLY A 220 -27.98 -28.75 15.81
C GLY A 220 -27.55 -28.04 14.52
N ALA A 221 -27.15 -26.76 14.60
CA ALA A 221 -26.74 -25.97 13.45
C ALA A 221 -25.42 -26.48 12.83
N THR A 222 -25.22 -26.20 11.54
CA THR A 222 -23.98 -26.52 10.84
C THR A 222 -22.92 -25.46 11.12
N LEU A 223 -21.73 -25.86 11.55
CA LEU A 223 -20.61 -24.95 11.80
C LEU A 223 -19.59 -24.92 10.65
N ARG A 224 -19.10 -23.74 10.32
CA ARG A 224 -17.96 -23.47 9.44
C ARG A 224 -16.92 -22.69 10.21
N LEU A 225 -15.97 -23.40 10.81
CA LEU A 225 -14.90 -22.79 11.59
C LEU A 225 -13.79 -22.26 10.67
N ILE A 226 -13.30 -21.06 10.97
CA ILE A 226 -12.15 -20.45 10.31
C ILE A 226 -11.05 -20.13 11.32
N VAL A 227 -9.80 -20.27 10.92
CA VAL A 227 -8.66 -19.99 11.80
C VAL A 227 -8.37 -18.50 11.86
N ASP A 228 -8.45 -17.77 10.77
CA ASP A 228 -8.18 -16.32 10.74
C ASP A 228 -8.99 -15.64 9.63
N GLY A 229 -9.02 -14.31 9.67
CA GLY A 229 -9.67 -13.46 8.67
C GLY A 229 -11.19 -13.44 8.79
N ASP A 230 -11.72 -12.51 9.59
CA ASP A 230 -13.16 -12.42 9.85
C ASP A 230 -13.91 -11.31 9.11
N ILE A 231 -13.22 -10.53 8.27
CA ILE A 231 -13.83 -9.49 7.43
C ILE A 231 -14.78 -10.12 6.42
N LEU A 232 -14.26 -10.99 5.54
CA LEU A 232 -15.05 -11.70 4.53
C LEU A 232 -16.01 -12.72 5.16
N ALA A 233 -15.64 -13.29 6.31
CA ALA A 233 -16.52 -14.18 7.06
C ALA A 233 -17.79 -13.47 7.52
N ALA A 234 -17.67 -12.24 8.04
CA ALA A 234 -18.80 -11.41 8.44
C ALA A 234 -19.67 -10.96 7.26
N LEU A 235 -19.11 -10.90 6.05
CA LEU A 235 -19.82 -10.56 4.82
C LEU A 235 -20.55 -11.75 4.20
N ALA A 236 -20.05 -12.97 4.41
CA ALA A 236 -20.57 -14.18 3.81
C ALA A 236 -22.09 -14.36 3.97
N PRO A 237 -22.72 -14.08 5.14
CA PRO A 237 -24.17 -14.16 5.29
C PRO A 237 -24.97 -13.34 4.28
N ALA A 238 -24.45 -12.19 3.85
CA ALA A 238 -25.14 -11.30 2.92
C ALA A 238 -24.87 -11.64 1.44
N ILE A 239 -24.05 -12.65 1.16
CA ILE A 239 -23.74 -13.12 -0.20
C ILE A 239 -24.49 -14.44 -0.42
N ALA A 240 -25.52 -14.40 -1.25
CA ALA A 240 -26.43 -15.54 -1.46
C ALA A 240 -25.71 -16.84 -1.90
N SER A 241 -24.60 -16.73 -2.64
CA SER A 241 -23.82 -17.89 -3.11
C SER A 241 -22.88 -18.49 -2.06
N SER A 242 -22.73 -17.88 -0.88
CA SER A 242 -21.80 -18.36 0.17
C SER A 242 -22.32 -19.62 0.89
N GLY A 243 -23.65 -19.79 0.94
CA GLY A 243 -24.30 -20.83 1.75
C GLY A 243 -24.15 -20.62 3.27
N ILE A 244 -23.74 -19.44 3.72
CA ILE A 244 -23.62 -19.07 5.14
C ILE A 244 -24.86 -18.24 5.53
N ASP A 245 -25.44 -18.52 6.70
CA ASP A 245 -26.61 -17.81 7.22
C ASP A 245 -26.26 -16.79 8.29
N LEU A 246 -25.23 -17.10 9.09
CA LEU A 246 -24.74 -16.25 10.17
C LEU A 246 -23.23 -16.25 10.22
N TYR A 247 -22.68 -15.09 10.60
CA TYR A 247 -21.37 -15.03 11.22
C TYR A 247 -21.53 -14.60 12.67
N ALA A 248 -20.89 -15.31 13.60
CA ALA A 248 -20.91 -14.97 15.01
C ALA A 248 -19.55 -15.24 15.66
N GLY A 249 -19.04 -14.29 16.43
CA GLY A 249 -17.76 -14.46 17.11
C GLY A 249 -17.18 -13.17 17.65
N ILE A 250 -16.06 -13.29 18.36
CA ILE A 250 -15.24 -12.19 18.83
C ILE A 250 -13.97 -12.14 17.96
N GLY A 251 -13.87 -11.08 17.17
CA GLY A 251 -12.74 -10.78 16.29
C GLY A 251 -12.30 -9.33 16.43
N GLY A 252 -11.37 -8.88 15.59
CA GLY A 252 -10.78 -7.54 15.73
C GLY A 252 -11.80 -6.42 15.55
N GLY A 253 -11.68 -5.38 16.39
CA GLY A 253 -12.52 -4.18 16.38
C GLY A 253 -12.40 -3.39 15.07
N PRO A 254 -11.19 -3.07 14.60
CA PRO A 254 -10.93 -2.46 13.29
C PRO A 254 -11.67 -3.14 12.12
N GLU A 255 -11.54 -4.46 12.02
CA GLU A 255 -12.11 -5.32 10.99
C GLU A 255 -13.65 -5.28 10.98
N ALA A 256 -14.27 -5.00 12.13
CA ALA A 256 -15.72 -4.81 12.22
C ALA A 256 -16.20 -3.65 11.34
N VAL A 257 -15.40 -2.59 11.22
CA VAL A 257 -15.77 -1.42 10.42
C VAL A 257 -15.65 -1.71 8.92
N LEU A 258 -14.61 -2.44 8.50
CA LEU A 258 -14.49 -2.92 7.11
C LEU A 258 -15.68 -3.82 6.75
N ALA A 259 -16.02 -4.77 7.62
CA ALA A 259 -17.19 -5.65 7.46
C ALA A 259 -18.51 -4.86 7.43
N ALA A 260 -18.66 -3.84 8.27
CA ALA A 260 -19.86 -2.99 8.29
C ALA A 260 -20.06 -2.27 6.95
N VAL A 261 -19.00 -1.72 6.36
CA VAL A 261 -19.09 -1.07 5.03
C VAL A 261 -19.54 -2.07 3.96
N GLY A 262 -18.92 -3.25 3.91
CA GLY A 262 -19.29 -4.28 2.94
C GLY A 262 -20.73 -4.78 3.13
N LEU A 263 -21.18 -4.99 4.38
CA LEU A 263 -22.56 -5.39 4.68
C LEU A 263 -23.57 -4.33 4.25
N ARG A 264 -23.25 -3.04 4.46
CA ARG A 264 -24.09 -1.94 3.97
C ARG A 264 -24.13 -1.88 2.44
N CYS A 265 -23.09 -2.29 1.74
CA CYS A 265 -23.11 -2.44 0.28
C CYS A 265 -23.99 -3.63 -0.17
N LEU A 266 -24.05 -4.70 0.63
CA LEU A 266 -24.82 -5.91 0.35
C LEU A 266 -26.28 -5.87 0.85
N GLY A 267 -26.61 -4.88 1.68
CA GLY A 267 -27.90 -4.78 2.37
C GLY A 267 -28.05 -5.73 3.57
N GLY A 268 -26.98 -6.39 3.99
CA GLY A 268 -26.92 -7.17 5.23
C GLY A 268 -26.78 -6.27 6.45
N GLU A 269 -26.69 -6.89 7.63
CA GLU A 269 -26.55 -6.17 8.89
C GLU A 269 -25.60 -6.91 9.83
N MET A 270 -24.99 -6.16 10.74
CA MET A 270 -24.19 -6.68 11.84
C MET A 270 -24.51 -5.96 13.14
N LEU A 271 -24.63 -6.72 14.21
CA LEU A 271 -24.60 -6.22 15.57
C LEU A 271 -23.18 -6.38 16.12
N GLY A 272 -22.64 -5.30 16.66
CA GLY A 272 -21.31 -5.21 17.24
C GLY A 272 -21.37 -4.79 18.70
N ARG A 273 -20.49 -5.30 19.55
CA ARG A 273 -20.24 -4.76 20.89
C ARG A 273 -18.77 -4.85 21.24
N MET A 274 -18.25 -3.81 21.90
CA MET A 274 -16.89 -3.82 22.44
C MET A 274 -16.63 -5.08 23.27
N TRP A 275 -15.46 -5.66 23.10
CA TRP A 275 -15.02 -6.80 23.89
C TRP A 275 -13.59 -6.56 24.37
N THR A 276 -13.42 -6.41 25.68
CA THR A 276 -12.13 -6.10 26.31
C THR A 276 -11.37 -7.39 26.61
N ARG A 277 -10.08 -7.42 26.30
CA ARG A 277 -9.21 -8.60 26.47
C ARG A 277 -8.93 -8.93 27.92
N ASP A 278 -8.81 -7.89 28.74
CA ASP A 278 -8.42 -7.99 30.14
C ASP A 278 -8.99 -6.80 30.94
N PRO A 279 -8.92 -6.85 32.29
CA PRO A 279 -9.37 -5.76 33.14
C PRO A 279 -8.61 -4.44 32.96
N ALA A 280 -7.39 -4.46 32.40
CA ALA A 280 -6.61 -3.24 32.20
C ALA A 280 -7.18 -2.43 31.03
N GLU A 281 -7.45 -3.08 29.88
CA GLU A 281 -8.14 -2.45 28.75
C GLU A 281 -9.52 -1.91 29.16
N LEU A 282 -10.24 -2.65 30.01
CA LEU A 282 -11.52 -2.19 30.56
C LEU A 282 -11.36 -0.89 31.38
N ALA A 283 -10.36 -0.83 32.25
CA ALA A 283 -10.10 0.35 33.06
C ALA A 283 -9.64 1.55 32.22
N GLU A 284 -8.81 1.34 31.19
CA GLU A 284 -8.40 2.37 30.24
C GLU A 284 -9.59 2.95 29.49
N LEU A 285 -10.46 2.11 28.92
CA LEU A 285 -11.67 2.56 28.23
C LEU A 285 -12.62 3.31 29.18
N GLN A 286 -12.73 2.89 30.44
CA GLN A 286 -13.52 3.61 31.43
C GLN A 286 -12.94 4.99 31.74
N ALA A 287 -11.62 5.09 31.93
CA ALA A 287 -10.91 6.35 32.15
C ALA A 287 -11.05 7.32 30.96
N ASP A 288 -11.03 6.79 29.74
CA ASP A 288 -11.20 7.56 28.49
C ASP A 288 -12.67 7.94 28.21
N GLY A 289 -13.59 7.68 29.15
CA GLY A 289 -15.00 8.06 29.05
C GLY A 289 -15.86 7.13 28.19
N TRP A 290 -15.38 5.94 27.86
CA TRP A 290 -16.14 4.93 27.11
C TRP A 290 -16.96 3.99 27.98
N GLY A 291 -16.89 4.11 29.31
CA GLY A 291 -17.54 3.21 30.27
C GLY A 291 -19.03 2.95 29.99
N GLU A 292 -19.82 4.00 29.77
CA GLU A 292 -21.26 3.88 29.47
C GLU A 292 -21.53 3.24 28.09
N ARG A 293 -20.56 3.28 27.18
CA ARG A 293 -20.66 2.79 25.80
C ARG A 293 -20.14 1.37 25.61
N LEU A 294 -19.56 0.75 26.64
CA LEU A 294 -19.08 -0.64 26.59
C LEU A 294 -20.22 -1.62 26.28
N ASN A 295 -21.40 -1.38 26.84
CA ASN A 295 -22.59 -2.22 26.64
C ASN A 295 -23.42 -1.81 25.42
N ARG A 296 -23.04 -0.74 24.71
CA ARG A 296 -23.76 -0.28 23.52
C ARG A 296 -23.67 -1.34 22.43
N ILE A 297 -24.81 -1.64 21.82
CA ILE A 297 -24.88 -2.40 20.57
C ILE A 297 -24.71 -1.42 19.42
N TYR A 298 -23.70 -1.66 18.59
CA TYR A 298 -23.42 -0.93 17.37
C TYR A 298 -24.02 -1.69 16.19
N ARG A 299 -24.82 -1.04 15.36
CA ARG A 299 -25.24 -1.56 14.06
C ARG A 299 -24.21 -1.21 12.99
N SER A 300 -24.29 -1.84 11.83
CA SER A 300 -23.40 -1.48 10.70
C SER A 300 -23.47 0.02 10.35
N ALA A 301 -24.64 0.65 10.49
CA ALA A 301 -24.84 2.08 10.29
C ALA A 301 -24.18 2.97 11.37
N ASP A 302 -23.92 2.46 12.58
CA ASP A 302 -23.20 3.19 13.61
C ASP A 302 -21.69 3.24 13.33
N LEU A 303 -21.16 2.15 12.77
CA LEU A 303 -19.74 1.94 12.43
C LEU A 303 -19.37 2.57 11.07
N ALA A 304 -20.27 2.47 10.10
CA ALA A 304 -20.14 3.09 8.79
C ALA A 304 -21.34 4.00 8.58
N ARG A 305 -21.17 5.32 8.69
CA ARG A 305 -22.23 6.33 8.64
C ARG A 305 -22.43 6.94 7.25
N GLY A 306 -21.41 6.87 6.39
CA GLY A 306 -21.44 7.45 5.04
C GLY A 306 -22.57 6.92 4.16
N HIS A 307 -23.01 7.68 3.16
CA HIS A 307 -24.01 7.21 2.20
C HIS A 307 -23.38 6.70 0.90
N ASP A 308 -22.32 7.34 0.43
CA ASP A 308 -21.49 6.89 -0.71
C ASP A 308 -20.27 6.14 -0.16
N MET A 309 -20.30 4.82 -0.27
CA MET A 309 -19.29 3.92 0.27
C MET A 309 -18.89 2.87 -0.76
N LEU A 310 -17.70 2.33 -0.54
CA LEU A 310 -17.04 1.35 -1.38
C LEU A 310 -16.41 0.28 -0.47
N PHE A 311 -16.56 -0.97 -0.86
CA PHE A 311 -15.82 -2.09 -0.31
C PHE A 311 -15.08 -2.81 -1.45
N VAL A 312 -13.80 -3.08 -1.24
CA VAL A 312 -12.92 -3.77 -2.18
C VAL A 312 -12.12 -4.81 -1.41
N ALA A 313 -12.06 -6.04 -1.93
CA ALA A 313 -11.10 -7.02 -1.45
C ALA A 313 -10.53 -7.84 -2.60
N SER A 314 -9.26 -8.23 -2.48
CA SER A 314 -8.55 -9.10 -3.42
C SER A 314 -7.96 -10.30 -2.68
N GLY A 315 -8.21 -11.51 -3.21
CA GLY A 315 -7.71 -12.75 -2.61
C GLY A 315 -6.21 -12.92 -2.81
N ILE A 316 -5.49 -13.28 -1.73
CA ILE A 316 -4.05 -13.59 -1.77
C ILE A 316 -3.86 -15.10 -1.70
N SER A 317 -4.46 -15.74 -0.70
CA SER A 317 -4.72 -17.18 -0.68
C SER A 317 -6.22 -17.47 -0.76
N ASP A 318 -6.58 -18.71 -1.10
CA ASP A 318 -7.99 -19.07 -1.27
C ASP A 318 -8.80 -18.79 -0.01
N SER A 319 -9.97 -18.19 -0.18
CA SER A 319 -10.93 -17.91 0.90
C SER A 319 -12.32 -18.39 0.51
N SER A 320 -13.27 -18.28 1.44
CA SER A 320 -14.67 -18.66 1.20
C SER A 320 -15.35 -17.87 0.08
N LEU A 321 -14.87 -16.65 -0.22
CA LEU A 321 -15.47 -15.74 -1.19
C LEU A 321 -14.57 -15.35 -2.37
N LEU A 322 -13.25 -15.37 -2.16
CA LEU A 322 -12.25 -14.98 -3.15
C LEU A 322 -11.21 -16.08 -3.32
N ARG A 323 -10.91 -16.42 -4.57
CA ARG A 323 -9.75 -17.28 -4.87
C ARG A 323 -8.46 -16.50 -4.62
N GLY A 324 -7.43 -17.22 -4.22
CA GLY A 324 -6.08 -16.69 -4.12
C GLY A 324 -5.50 -16.37 -5.48
N ILE A 325 -4.29 -15.83 -5.46
CA ILE A 325 -3.57 -15.48 -6.68
C ILE A 325 -3.13 -16.75 -7.38
N CYS A 326 -3.40 -16.82 -8.68
CA CYS A 326 -2.89 -17.90 -9.52
C CYS A 326 -1.75 -17.37 -10.38
N ARG A 327 -0.55 -17.95 -10.27
CA ARG A 327 0.59 -17.64 -11.14
C ARG A 327 0.75 -18.72 -12.20
N ASP A 328 0.88 -18.32 -13.46
CA ASP A 328 1.16 -19.18 -14.60
C ASP A 328 2.25 -18.54 -15.48
N GLY A 329 3.48 -18.97 -15.26
CA GLY A 329 4.66 -18.40 -15.92
C GLY A 329 4.80 -16.89 -15.65
N ALA A 330 4.74 -16.10 -16.72
CA ALA A 330 4.79 -14.64 -16.70
C ALA A 330 3.42 -13.97 -16.46
N ASN A 331 2.38 -14.75 -16.17
CA ASN A 331 1.04 -14.23 -15.90
C ASN A 331 0.68 -14.46 -14.44
N ALA A 332 -0.05 -13.51 -13.86
CA ALA A 332 -0.71 -13.66 -12.58
C ALA A 332 -2.20 -13.33 -12.73
N THR A 333 -3.06 -14.07 -12.06
CA THR A 333 -4.50 -13.80 -12.03
C THR A 333 -4.92 -13.44 -10.61
N THR A 334 -5.52 -12.27 -10.44
CA THR A 334 -6.16 -11.86 -9.18
C THR A 334 -7.68 -12.06 -9.27
N HIS A 335 -8.29 -12.34 -8.13
CA HIS A 335 -9.74 -12.42 -7.98
C HIS A 335 -10.18 -11.46 -6.89
N SER A 336 -11.09 -10.56 -7.26
CA SER A 336 -11.48 -9.44 -6.41
C SER A 336 -12.99 -9.29 -6.37
N ILE A 337 -13.46 -8.69 -5.28
CA ILE A 337 -14.85 -8.25 -5.13
C ILE A 337 -14.86 -6.73 -4.95
N LEU A 338 -15.74 -6.07 -5.69
CA LEU A 338 -15.91 -4.62 -5.68
C LEU A 338 -17.40 -4.31 -5.51
N MET A 339 -17.75 -3.58 -4.46
CA MET A 339 -19.14 -3.29 -4.08
C MET A 339 -19.29 -1.84 -3.68
N ARG A 340 -20.45 -1.26 -3.95
CA ARG A 340 -20.76 0.12 -3.58
C ARG A 340 -22.17 0.25 -3.02
N SER A 341 -22.35 1.11 -2.04
CA SER A 341 -23.65 1.33 -1.39
C SER A 341 -24.69 1.97 -2.32
N GLN A 342 -24.24 2.76 -3.30
CA GLN A 342 -25.11 3.45 -4.26
C GLN A 342 -25.30 2.68 -5.56
N ALA A 343 -24.63 1.55 -5.74
CA ALA A 343 -24.72 0.74 -6.96
C ALA A 343 -25.38 -0.62 -6.65
N PRO A 344 -26.35 -1.07 -7.46
CA PRO A 344 -26.98 -2.38 -7.25
C PRO A 344 -26.04 -3.55 -7.61
N ALA A 345 -24.90 -3.28 -8.22
CA ALA A 345 -24.00 -4.29 -8.76
C ALA A 345 -22.94 -4.72 -7.74
N ILE A 346 -22.90 -6.02 -7.45
CA ILE A 346 -21.74 -6.69 -6.85
C ILE A 346 -20.85 -7.14 -8.01
N ARG A 347 -19.61 -6.68 -8.04
CA ARG A 347 -18.67 -7.01 -9.12
C ARG A 347 -17.66 -8.03 -8.62
N HIS A 348 -17.72 -9.24 -9.17
CA HIS A 348 -16.61 -10.19 -9.10
C HIS A 348 -15.71 -9.95 -10.30
N ILE A 349 -14.45 -9.64 -10.05
CA ILE A 349 -13.50 -9.24 -11.07
C ILE A 349 -12.36 -10.25 -11.08
N GLN A 350 -12.08 -10.80 -12.25
CA GLN A 350 -10.91 -11.62 -12.51
C GLN A 350 -10.01 -10.83 -13.44
N SER A 351 -8.81 -10.51 -12.98
CA SER A 351 -7.84 -9.71 -13.73
C SER A 351 -6.62 -10.56 -14.05
N ALA A 352 -6.29 -10.66 -15.33
CA ALA A 352 -5.06 -11.28 -15.79
C ALA A 352 -3.99 -10.20 -15.96
N HIS A 353 -2.91 -10.34 -15.20
CA HIS A 353 -1.76 -9.45 -15.16
C HIS A 353 -0.60 -10.10 -15.88
N ARG A 354 0.05 -9.34 -16.76
CA ARG A 354 1.32 -9.76 -17.36
C ARG A 354 2.46 -9.20 -16.52
N GLU A 355 3.14 -10.07 -15.79
CA GLU A 355 4.45 -9.80 -15.21
C GLU A 355 5.45 -10.00 -16.37
N THR A 356 5.75 -8.98 -17.19
CA THR A 356 6.49 -9.09 -18.49
C THR A 356 7.72 -10.06 -18.50
N PRO A 357 8.09 -10.71 -19.64
CA PRO A 357 7.95 -10.23 -21.04
C PRO A 357 7.43 -11.25 -22.10
N PRO A 358 6.85 -10.78 -23.22
CA PRO A 358 7.63 -10.71 -24.48
C PRO A 358 7.31 -9.46 -25.35
N THR A 359 8.33 -8.82 -25.88
CA THR A 359 8.25 -8.26 -27.24
C THR A 359 9.22 -9.03 -28.11
N ALA A 360 8.68 -9.79 -29.07
CA ALA A 360 9.45 -10.20 -30.23
C ALA A 360 9.97 -8.94 -30.93
N PRO A 361 11.20 -8.94 -31.48
CA PRO A 361 11.68 -7.79 -32.23
C PRO A 361 10.72 -7.53 -33.39
N LEU A 362 10.16 -6.33 -33.44
CA LEU A 362 9.48 -5.82 -34.63
C LEU A 362 10.45 -5.96 -35.80
N GLU A 363 10.05 -6.71 -36.84
CA GLU A 363 10.83 -6.82 -38.07
C GLU A 363 11.07 -5.41 -38.64
N LEU A 364 12.35 -5.07 -38.75
CA LEU A 364 12.81 -3.81 -39.31
C LEU A 364 12.44 -3.73 -40.80
N SER A 365 12.15 -2.52 -41.27
CA SER A 365 11.81 -2.30 -42.68
C SER A 365 13.01 -2.62 -43.59
N PRO A 366 12.81 -2.95 -44.88
CA PRO A 366 13.89 -3.17 -45.86
C PRO A 366 14.84 -1.97 -46.07
N ALA A 367 14.51 -0.79 -45.52
CA ALA A 367 15.38 0.36 -45.49
C ALA A 367 16.41 0.29 -44.34
N ASP A 368 16.05 -0.32 -43.21
CA ASP A 368 16.89 -0.44 -42.01
C ASP A 368 17.83 -1.65 -42.09
N GLN A 369 17.44 -2.71 -42.81
CA GLN A 369 18.28 -3.91 -43.03
C GLN A 369 19.60 -3.59 -43.78
N ARG A 370 19.58 -2.59 -44.67
CA ARG A 370 20.75 -2.17 -45.47
C ARG A 370 21.82 -1.42 -44.69
N ARG A 371 21.55 -1.03 -43.44
CA ARG A 371 22.57 -0.48 -42.53
C ARG A 371 23.37 -1.56 -41.79
N TYR A 372 22.89 -2.80 -41.76
CA TYR A 372 23.51 -3.90 -41.01
C TYR A 372 24.40 -4.83 -41.85
N ASP A 373 24.30 -4.79 -43.18
CA ASP A 373 25.18 -5.58 -44.06
C ASP A 373 26.45 -4.80 -44.45
N ARG A 374 27.50 -4.93 -43.64
CA ARG A 374 28.88 -4.86 -44.13
C ARG A 374 29.66 -6.11 -43.67
N PRO A 375 30.49 -6.72 -44.53
CA PRO A 375 31.00 -8.06 -44.30
C PRO A 375 32.11 -8.06 -43.25
N ALA A 376 32.13 -9.09 -42.41
CA ALA A 376 33.24 -9.42 -41.55
C ALA A 376 34.52 -9.62 -42.38
N VAL A 377 35.56 -8.85 -42.07
CA VAL A 377 36.91 -9.08 -42.63
C VAL A 377 37.69 -9.97 -41.66
N ALA A 378 38.22 -11.03 -42.26
CA ALA A 378 38.97 -12.12 -41.67
C ALA A 378 40.19 -11.69 -40.85
N ALA A 379 40.52 -12.54 -39.89
CA ALA A 379 41.69 -12.45 -39.04
C ALA A 379 43.00 -12.77 -39.78
N VAL A 380 44.10 -12.22 -39.23
CA VAL A 380 45.37 -12.88 -38.89
C VAL A 380 46.65 -12.20 -39.41
N ASN A 381 47.54 -11.97 -38.43
CA ASN A 381 49.02 -11.91 -38.41
C ASN A 381 49.80 -10.60 -38.64
N GLY A 382 50.62 -10.26 -37.64
CA GLY A 382 52.02 -9.90 -37.90
C GLY A 382 52.63 -8.71 -37.11
N ARG A 383 53.19 -9.01 -35.93
CA ARG A 383 54.39 -8.39 -35.30
C ARG A 383 54.40 -6.91 -34.82
N LYS A 384 54.51 -6.84 -33.50
CA LYS A 384 55.50 -6.12 -32.63
C LYS A 384 55.45 -4.58 -32.44
N LEU A 385 55.29 -4.27 -31.15
CA LEU A 385 55.93 -3.22 -30.33
C LEU A 385 55.44 -1.78 -30.48
N SER A 386 54.64 -1.37 -29.51
CA SER A 386 54.79 -0.11 -28.77
C SER A 386 53.74 -0.10 -27.66
N ILE A 387 54.13 -0.34 -26.41
CA ILE A 387 53.26 -0.08 -25.26
C ILE A 387 53.12 1.44 -25.18
N LYS A 388 52.04 1.95 -25.78
CA LYS A 388 51.50 3.28 -25.49
C LYS A 388 50.14 3.06 -24.84
N GLU A 389 50.02 3.64 -23.66
CA GLU A 389 48.90 3.57 -22.74
C GLU A 389 47.55 3.82 -23.43
N SER A 390 46.55 3.03 -23.04
CA SER A 390 45.13 3.38 -23.20
C SER A 390 44.33 2.77 -22.03
N PRO A 391 43.28 3.46 -21.55
CA PRO A 391 42.86 3.44 -20.15
C PRO A 391 41.73 2.42 -19.86
N ALA A 392 41.66 2.06 -18.58
CA ALA A 392 40.51 1.56 -17.82
C ALA A 392 39.74 0.35 -18.39
N THR A 393 39.83 -0.77 -17.67
CA THR A 393 38.81 -1.81 -17.60
C THR A 393 37.43 -1.15 -17.48
N ARG A 394 36.52 -1.33 -18.46
CA ARG A 394 35.15 -0.76 -18.38
C ARG A 394 34.50 -1.20 -17.06
N ALA A 395 34.13 -0.24 -16.22
CA ALA A 395 33.40 -0.50 -14.98
C ALA A 395 32.11 -1.27 -15.26
N ALA A 396 31.77 -2.24 -14.40
CA ALA A 396 30.60 -3.11 -14.56
C ALA A 396 29.25 -2.36 -14.36
N PHE A 397 29.31 -1.14 -13.85
CA PHE A 397 28.18 -0.27 -13.57
C PHE A 397 28.36 1.09 -14.23
N SER A 398 27.29 1.62 -14.79
CA SER A 398 27.15 3.05 -15.09
C SER A 398 26.44 3.75 -13.94
N GLY A 399 26.67 5.04 -13.71
CA GLY A 399 26.01 5.73 -12.60
C GLY A 399 25.78 7.22 -12.79
N VAL A 400 24.84 7.74 -12.00
CA VAL A 400 24.53 9.16 -11.87
C VAL A 400 24.78 9.57 -10.42
N VAL A 401 25.55 10.63 -10.22
CA VAL A 401 25.87 11.17 -8.89
C VAL A 401 24.89 12.26 -8.52
N LEU A 402 24.31 12.19 -7.33
CA LEU A 402 23.46 13.24 -6.78
C LEU A 402 24.27 14.12 -5.81
N VAL A 403 24.43 15.40 -6.15
CA VAL A 403 25.15 16.38 -5.33
C VAL A 403 24.18 17.47 -4.88
N GLY A 404 24.26 17.89 -3.63
CA GLY A 404 23.43 18.96 -3.11
C GLY A 404 23.51 19.07 -1.60
N ALA A 405 23.19 20.25 -1.07
CA ALA A 405 23.25 20.52 0.35
C ALA A 405 22.33 19.56 1.14
N PRO A 406 22.63 19.29 2.42
CA PRO A 406 21.67 18.63 3.32
C PRO A 406 20.29 19.32 3.25
N GLY A 407 19.22 18.55 3.11
CA GLY A 407 17.85 19.09 2.97
C GLY A 407 17.42 19.45 1.53
N SER A 408 18.31 19.35 0.54
CA SER A 408 18.01 19.67 -0.87
C SER A 408 17.05 18.69 -1.57
N GLY A 409 16.71 17.56 -0.95
CA GLY A 409 15.79 16.56 -1.53
C GLY A 409 16.46 15.49 -2.40
N LYS A 410 17.80 15.52 -2.56
CA LYS A 410 18.55 14.51 -3.33
C LYS A 410 18.27 13.06 -2.91
N GLY A 411 18.20 12.78 -1.60
CA GLY A 411 17.92 11.43 -1.10
C GLY A 411 16.47 11.01 -1.29
N THR A 412 15.53 11.96 -1.35
CA THR A 412 14.13 11.70 -1.70
C THR A 412 14.04 11.26 -3.15
N ILE A 413 14.70 11.98 -4.07
CA ILE A 413 14.78 11.58 -5.48
C ILE A 413 15.50 10.24 -5.65
N GLY A 414 16.61 10.02 -4.95
CA GLY A 414 17.33 8.74 -4.99
C GLY A 414 16.44 7.55 -4.59
N LYS A 415 15.67 7.67 -3.50
CA LYS A 415 14.69 6.65 -3.08
C LYS A 415 13.58 6.44 -4.11
N ILE A 416 13.10 7.50 -4.78
CA ILE A 416 12.09 7.38 -5.85
C ILE A 416 12.66 6.65 -7.06
N LEU A 417 13.87 7.01 -7.50
CA LEU A 417 14.54 6.35 -8.63
C LEU A 417 14.80 4.87 -8.34
N ASN A 418 15.10 4.48 -7.09
CA ASN A 418 15.27 3.08 -6.69
C ASN A 418 14.02 2.20 -6.91
N ARG A 419 12.84 2.81 -7.07
CA ARG A 419 11.59 2.09 -7.36
C ARG A 419 11.37 1.87 -8.86
N ILE A 420 12.24 2.42 -9.71
CA ILE A 420 12.21 2.29 -11.16
C ILE A 420 13.17 1.18 -11.57
N ASP A 421 12.67 0.20 -12.30
CA ASP A 421 13.49 -0.92 -12.79
C ASP A 421 14.73 -0.44 -13.55
N GLY A 422 15.88 -1.04 -13.24
CA GLY A 422 17.16 -0.69 -13.86
C GLY A 422 17.97 0.38 -13.12
N PHE A 423 17.42 0.99 -12.07
CA PHE A 423 18.13 1.87 -11.15
C PHE A 423 18.33 1.19 -9.79
N ALA A 424 19.54 1.30 -9.25
CA ALA A 424 19.82 0.95 -7.86
C ALA A 424 20.38 2.17 -7.13
N HIS A 425 19.70 2.62 -6.08
CA HIS A 425 20.12 3.74 -5.28
C HIS A 425 21.06 3.31 -4.16
N ILE A 426 22.26 3.87 -4.16
CA ILE A 426 23.25 3.69 -3.10
C ILE A 426 23.39 5.01 -2.36
N SER A 427 22.87 5.06 -1.14
CA SER A 427 23.04 6.18 -0.23
C SER A 427 24.12 5.84 0.78
N SER A 428 25.26 6.53 0.72
CA SER A 428 26.34 6.32 1.70
C SER A 428 25.87 6.61 3.11
N GLY A 429 24.96 7.57 3.30
CA GLY A 429 24.37 7.85 4.61
C GLY A 429 23.58 6.66 5.16
N ASP A 430 22.78 5.99 4.33
CA ASP A 430 21.96 4.85 4.75
C ASP A 430 22.81 3.59 4.95
N VAL A 431 23.76 3.32 4.05
CA VAL A 431 24.73 2.21 4.17
C VAL A 431 25.55 2.33 5.47
N ILE A 432 26.02 3.54 5.79
CA ILE A 432 26.80 3.80 7.00
C ILE A 432 25.93 3.64 8.26
N ARG A 433 24.66 4.10 8.26
CA ARG A 433 23.76 3.93 9.41
C ARG A 433 23.38 2.47 9.66
N GLN A 434 23.08 1.71 8.60
CA GLN A 434 22.82 0.27 8.72
C GLN A 434 24.03 -0.46 9.32
N SER A 435 25.23 -0.04 8.93
CA SER A 435 26.50 -0.55 9.46
C SER A 435 26.72 -0.26 10.95
N MET A 436 26.06 0.75 11.55
CA MET A 436 26.11 1.00 13.00
C MET A 436 25.36 -0.09 13.77
N THR A 437 24.18 -0.49 13.29
CA THR A 437 23.39 -1.59 13.87
C THR A 437 24.14 -2.92 13.77
N GLU A 438 24.87 -3.11 12.68
CA GLU A 438 25.67 -4.33 12.41
C GLU A 438 27.08 -4.29 13.03
N LYS A 439 27.44 -3.21 13.76
CA LYS A 439 28.78 -2.98 14.37
C LYS A 439 29.95 -3.08 13.38
N LEU A 440 29.73 -2.70 12.12
CA LEU A 440 30.74 -2.75 11.07
C LEU A 440 31.65 -1.51 11.04
N LEU A 441 31.33 -0.45 11.79
CA LEU A 441 32.14 0.76 11.96
C LEU A 441 32.97 0.69 13.25
N ASP A 442 34.20 1.18 13.20
CA ASP A 442 35.00 1.38 14.41
C ASP A 442 34.46 2.55 15.26
N VAL A 443 35.01 2.67 16.48
CA VAL A 443 34.58 3.67 17.48
C VAL A 443 34.76 5.09 16.95
N ASP A 444 35.86 5.36 16.24
CA ASP A 444 36.17 6.68 15.69
C ASP A 444 35.21 7.06 14.56
N GLY A 445 34.85 6.11 13.70
CA GLY A 445 33.84 6.30 12.66
C GLY A 445 32.46 6.61 13.24
N GLN A 446 32.06 5.92 14.32
CA GLN A 446 30.80 6.19 15.01
C GLN A 446 30.78 7.59 15.65
N ALA A 447 31.86 7.98 16.31
CA ALA A 447 31.99 9.31 16.93
C ALA A 447 31.95 10.44 15.89
N THR A 448 32.64 10.25 14.77
CA THR A 448 32.66 11.22 13.66
C THR A 448 31.27 11.44 13.07
N LEU A 449 30.48 10.37 12.92
CA LEU A 449 29.11 10.46 12.39
C LEU A 449 28.14 11.13 13.34
N ALA A 450 28.26 10.86 14.65
CA ALA A 450 27.42 11.50 15.68
C ALA A 450 27.57 13.02 15.67
N GLN A 451 28.73 13.54 15.23
CA GLN A 451 29.01 14.97 15.07
C GLN A 451 28.66 15.51 13.67
N GLY A 452 28.10 14.68 12.79
CA GLY A 452 27.75 15.08 11.41
C GLY A 452 28.92 15.05 10.42
N GLY A 453 30.04 14.43 10.78
CA GLY A 453 31.24 14.33 9.95
C GLY A 453 31.24 13.22 8.90
N PHE A 454 32.30 13.18 8.08
CA PHE A 454 32.56 12.10 7.13
C PHE A 454 33.50 11.06 7.76
N ILE A 455 33.15 9.78 7.66
CA ILE A 455 34.05 8.68 8.02
C ILE A 455 35.27 8.64 7.09
N CYS A 456 36.33 7.94 7.49
CA CYS A 456 37.53 7.85 6.67
C CYS A 456 37.29 7.06 5.37
N ASP A 457 38.01 7.44 4.31
CA ASP A 457 37.83 6.87 2.96
C ASP A 457 38.00 5.34 2.93
N ALA A 458 38.93 4.78 3.72
CA ALA A 458 39.14 3.34 3.79
C ALA A 458 37.89 2.58 4.28
N GLN A 459 37.17 3.12 5.27
CA GLN A 459 35.93 2.53 5.75
C GLN A 459 34.78 2.73 4.75
N LEU A 460 34.66 3.92 4.17
CA LEU A 460 33.65 4.23 3.17
C LEU A 460 33.74 3.28 1.96
N TRP A 461 34.93 3.13 1.39
CA TRP A 461 35.13 2.27 0.22
C TRP A 461 34.92 0.80 0.54
N ARG A 462 35.31 0.33 1.72
CA ARG A 462 35.00 -1.05 2.15
C ARG A 462 33.51 -1.32 2.21
N LEU A 463 32.72 -0.39 2.77
CA LEU A 463 31.25 -0.52 2.83
C LEU A 463 30.62 -0.43 1.43
N PHE A 464 31.11 0.50 0.61
CA PHE A 464 30.65 0.67 -0.77
C PHE A 464 30.92 -0.57 -1.63
N ASP A 465 32.14 -1.12 -1.57
CA ASP A 465 32.54 -2.30 -2.34
C ASP A 465 31.76 -3.55 -1.90
N SER A 466 31.51 -3.70 -0.59
CA SER A 466 30.65 -4.78 -0.06
C SER A 466 29.21 -4.68 -0.61
N HIS A 467 28.64 -3.47 -0.61
CA HIS A 467 27.30 -3.23 -1.15
C HIS A 467 27.24 -3.47 -2.66
N LEU A 468 28.25 -3.03 -3.41
CA LEU A 468 28.37 -3.25 -4.85
C LEU A 468 28.49 -4.74 -5.19
N ALA A 469 29.25 -5.51 -4.40
CA ALA A 469 29.35 -6.95 -4.56
C ALA A 469 28.01 -7.65 -4.31
N SER A 470 27.25 -7.23 -3.30
CA SER A 470 25.90 -7.75 -3.04
C SER A 470 24.95 -7.53 -4.23
N LEU A 471 25.02 -6.33 -4.82
CA LEU A 471 24.25 -5.98 -6.01
C LEU A 471 24.63 -6.83 -7.24
N LEU A 472 25.89 -7.21 -7.39
CA LEU A 472 26.35 -8.12 -8.46
C LEU A 472 25.90 -9.57 -8.28
N HIS A 473 25.75 -10.05 -7.05
CA HIS A 473 25.33 -11.43 -6.77
C HIS A 473 23.81 -11.61 -6.82
N ASN A 474 23.07 -10.50 -6.78
CA ASN A 474 21.61 -10.51 -6.84
C ASN A 474 21.14 -10.13 -8.26
N ASP A 475 21.09 -11.13 -9.14
CA ASP A 475 20.77 -11.04 -10.58
C ASP A 475 19.37 -10.46 -10.90
N LYS A 476 18.56 -10.20 -9.87
CA LYS A 476 17.22 -9.57 -9.95
C LYS A 476 17.23 -8.06 -9.71
N THR A 477 18.36 -7.48 -9.27
CA THR A 477 18.43 -6.07 -8.85
C THR A 477 18.56 -5.11 -10.03
N PHE A 478 19.06 -5.60 -11.15
CA PHE A 478 19.11 -4.87 -12.40
C PHE A 478 18.34 -5.66 -13.45
N GLY A 479 17.42 -4.99 -14.14
CA GLY A 479 16.87 -5.50 -15.40
C GLY A 479 17.92 -5.44 -16.51
N TYR A 480 17.60 -4.78 -17.62
CA TYR A 480 18.51 -4.67 -18.78
C TYR A 480 19.64 -3.63 -18.61
N SER A 481 19.54 -2.71 -17.64
CA SER A 481 20.49 -1.62 -17.39
C SER A 481 21.07 -1.67 -15.98
N LYS A 482 22.40 -1.59 -15.85
CA LYS A 482 23.13 -1.53 -14.57
C LYS A 482 23.41 -0.08 -14.16
N GLN A 483 22.37 0.72 -13.92
CA GLN A 483 22.52 2.13 -13.53
C GLN A 483 22.46 2.33 -12.02
N LEU A 484 23.51 2.92 -11.46
CA LEU A 484 23.58 3.31 -10.05
C LEU A 484 23.16 4.77 -9.87
N VAL A 485 22.35 5.03 -8.86
CA VAL A 485 22.08 6.39 -8.38
C VAL A 485 22.85 6.57 -7.08
N LEU A 486 23.87 7.43 -7.09
CA LEU A 486 24.81 7.57 -5.99
C LEU A 486 24.45 8.82 -5.17
N ASP A 487 23.93 8.63 -3.95
CA ASP A 487 23.65 9.71 -2.99
C ASP A 487 24.72 9.75 -1.90
N GLY A 488 25.47 10.85 -1.86
CA GLY A 488 26.50 11.06 -0.85
C GLY A 488 27.77 10.25 -1.09
N VAL A 489 28.02 9.76 -2.30
CA VAL A 489 29.37 9.38 -2.75
C VAL A 489 29.53 9.85 -4.20
N PRO A 490 30.57 10.62 -4.54
CA PRO A 490 31.62 11.14 -3.66
C PRO A 490 31.12 12.33 -2.81
N ARG A 491 31.84 12.63 -1.72
CA ARG A 491 31.63 13.77 -0.80
C ARG A 491 32.82 14.73 -0.77
N THR A 492 33.98 14.31 -1.24
CA THR A 492 35.20 15.11 -1.34
C THR A 492 35.78 14.97 -2.74
N ARG A 493 36.67 15.89 -3.13
CA ARG A 493 37.36 15.84 -4.42
C ARG A 493 38.22 14.59 -4.59
N SER A 494 38.88 14.11 -3.53
CA SER A 494 39.73 12.90 -3.57
C SER A 494 38.94 11.63 -3.89
N GLN A 495 37.64 11.59 -3.53
CA GLN A 495 36.77 10.45 -3.77
C GLN A 495 36.30 10.33 -5.23
N VAL A 496 36.42 11.39 -6.03
CA VAL A 496 35.96 11.39 -7.44
C VAL A 496 36.76 10.38 -8.27
N ASP A 497 38.09 10.40 -8.15
CA ASP A 497 38.97 9.48 -8.88
C ASP A 497 38.83 8.03 -8.38
N GLU A 498 38.57 7.83 -7.08
CA GLU A 498 38.30 6.50 -6.51
C GLU A 498 36.96 5.92 -6.95
N LEU A 499 35.93 6.77 -7.09
CA LEU A 499 34.63 6.34 -7.61
C LEU A 499 34.74 5.92 -9.08
N ALA A 500 35.49 6.67 -9.90
CA ALA A 500 35.67 6.41 -11.32
C ALA A 500 36.31 5.03 -11.61
N LYS A 501 37.04 4.46 -10.65
CA LYS A 501 37.59 3.08 -10.74
C LYS A 501 36.51 1.99 -10.63
N ARG A 502 35.34 2.33 -10.08
CA ARG A 502 34.27 1.38 -9.71
C ARG A 502 33.01 1.57 -10.54
N VAL A 503 32.68 2.81 -10.89
CA VAL A 503 31.44 3.19 -11.57
C VAL A 503 31.77 4.14 -12.72
N ASP A 504 31.24 3.85 -13.89
CA ASP A 504 31.27 4.74 -15.07
C ASP A 504 30.23 5.86 -14.88
N VAL A 505 30.66 6.97 -14.26
CA VAL A 505 29.79 8.11 -13.97
C VAL A 505 29.42 8.84 -15.27
N ARG A 506 28.13 8.84 -15.59
CA ARG A 506 27.58 9.44 -16.83
C ARG A 506 27.05 10.85 -16.64
N ALA A 507 26.62 11.18 -15.42
CA ALA A 507 26.10 12.50 -15.10
C ALA A 507 26.22 12.81 -13.60
N VAL A 508 26.23 14.10 -13.29
CA VAL A 508 26.18 14.65 -11.95
C VAL A 508 24.97 15.59 -11.88
N LEU A 509 23.99 15.26 -11.05
CA LEU A 509 22.80 16.07 -10.83
C LEU A 509 23.01 16.93 -9.59
N TYR A 510 23.17 18.23 -9.79
CA TYR A 510 23.37 19.20 -8.73
C TYR A 510 22.04 19.83 -8.31
N PHE A 511 21.57 19.48 -7.11
CA PHE A 511 20.36 20.01 -6.50
C PHE A 511 20.66 21.38 -5.88
N GLU A 512 20.38 22.43 -6.64
CA GLU A 512 20.64 23.81 -6.27
C GLU A 512 19.50 24.34 -5.40
N CYS A 513 19.84 24.77 -4.18
CA CYS A 513 18.91 25.46 -3.28
C CYS A 513 19.69 26.48 -2.45
N ASN A 514 19.44 27.75 -2.71
CA ASN A 514 20.14 28.85 -2.03
C ASN A 514 19.38 29.35 -0.78
N ASN A 515 18.25 28.72 -0.44
CA ASN A 515 17.44 29.09 0.71
C ASN A 515 17.75 28.17 1.92
N LEU A 516 18.62 28.65 2.81
CA LEU A 516 19.03 27.91 4.01
C LEU A 516 17.86 27.61 4.96
N ASP A 517 16.83 28.47 5.02
CA ASP A 517 15.69 28.25 5.90
C ASP A 517 14.82 27.10 5.40
N VAL A 518 14.61 27.00 4.07
CA VAL A 518 13.93 25.86 3.45
C VAL A 518 14.72 24.56 3.67
N LEU A 519 16.05 24.60 3.58
CA LEU A 519 16.90 23.43 3.83
C LEU A 519 16.81 22.98 5.30
N ARG A 520 16.82 23.92 6.26
CA ARG A 520 16.69 23.65 7.70
C ARG A 520 15.31 23.13 8.08
N GLU A 521 14.25 23.69 7.51
CA GLU A 521 12.88 23.23 7.71
C GLU A 521 12.73 21.79 7.21
N ARG A 522 13.25 21.50 6.01
CA ARG A 522 13.25 20.14 5.43
C ARG A 522 14.06 19.15 6.27
N LEU A 523 15.21 19.54 6.80
CA LEU A 523 16.01 18.69 7.70
C LEU A 523 15.32 18.42 9.04
N SER A 524 14.72 19.45 9.63
CA SER A 524 13.93 19.32 10.87
C SER A 524 12.74 18.38 10.68
N HIS A 525 11.99 18.54 9.58
CA HIS A 525 10.88 17.65 9.24
C HIS A 525 11.37 16.21 8.98
N ARG A 526 12.55 16.04 8.39
CA ARG A 526 13.17 14.74 8.16
C ARG A 526 13.60 14.05 9.46
N SER A 527 14.10 14.79 10.45
CA SER A 527 14.42 14.23 11.77
C SER A 527 13.19 13.61 12.44
N LEU A 528 12.04 14.29 12.33
CA LEU A 528 10.76 13.86 12.92
C LEU A 528 10.08 12.70 12.16
N VAL A 529 10.33 12.55 10.85
CA VAL A 529 9.61 11.61 9.97
C VAL A 529 10.46 10.41 9.53
N GLU A 530 11.78 10.57 9.37
CA GLU A 530 12.70 9.51 8.91
C GLU A 530 13.60 8.94 10.04
N GLY A 531 13.34 9.28 11.31
CA GLY A 531 14.08 8.74 12.47
C GLY A 531 15.55 9.15 12.54
N ARG A 532 15.93 10.25 11.86
CA ARG A 532 17.30 10.80 11.89
C ARG A 532 17.46 11.75 13.07
N ILE A 533 17.71 11.15 14.25
CA ILE A 533 17.79 11.86 15.54
C ILE A 533 18.88 12.96 15.52
N ASP A 534 19.95 12.74 14.77
CA ASP A 534 21.06 13.66 14.56
C ASP A 534 20.71 14.87 13.67
N ASP A 535 19.82 14.69 12.69
CA ASP A 535 19.32 15.76 11.82
C ASP A 535 18.44 16.78 12.58
N GLY A 536 18.13 16.56 13.87
CA GLY A 536 17.42 17.50 14.74
C GLY A 536 18.34 18.34 15.64
N VAL A 537 19.63 18.02 15.70
CA VAL A 537 20.64 18.71 16.52
C VAL A 537 21.25 19.86 15.71
N GLN A 538 21.07 21.10 16.18
CA GLN A 538 21.52 22.30 15.46
C GLN A 538 23.01 22.27 15.09
N GLU A 539 23.88 21.83 16.01
CA GLU A 539 25.32 21.76 15.80
C GLU A 539 25.71 20.75 14.70
N VAL A 540 25.01 19.60 14.65
CA VAL A 540 25.19 18.57 13.62
C VAL A 540 24.76 19.08 12.26
N MET A 541 23.61 19.76 12.18
CA MET A 541 23.13 20.36 10.93
C MET A 541 24.13 21.41 10.42
N GLN A 542 24.61 22.30 11.29
CA GLN A 542 25.59 23.32 10.94
C GLN A 542 26.89 22.69 10.42
N ASN A 543 27.39 21.65 11.08
CA ASN A 543 28.59 20.95 10.62
C ASN A 543 28.38 20.31 9.23
N ARG A 544 27.20 19.74 8.96
CA ARG A 544 26.88 19.17 7.63
C ARG A 544 26.78 20.21 6.53
N PHE A 545 26.24 21.40 6.81
CA PHE A 545 26.24 22.51 5.85
C PHE A 545 27.66 23.00 5.57
N ARG A 546 28.47 23.19 6.61
CA ARG A 546 29.88 23.59 6.47
C ARG A 546 30.67 22.58 5.63
N LEU A 547 30.59 21.29 5.95
CA LEU A 547 31.27 20.24 5.17
C LEU A 547 30.79 20.17 3.73
N PHE A 548 29.50 20.45 3.48
CA PHE A 548 29.02 20.55 2.12
C PHE A 548 29.68 21.71 1.36
N GLU A 549 29.78 22.89 1.96
CA GLU A 549 30.40 24.06 1.33
C GLU A 549 31.91 23.91 1.13
N GLU A 550 32.62 23.36 2.12
CA GLU A 550 34.07 23.24 2.14
C GLU A 550 34.60 22.05 1.32
N GLU A 551 33.87 20.92 1.31
CA GLU A 551 34.36 19.65 0.75
C GLU A 551 33.51 19.14 -0.42
N THR A 552 32.18 19.20 -0.30
CA THR A 552 31.28 18.57 -1.28
C THR A 552 30.97 19.46 -2.48
N ALA A 553 30.69 20.75 -2.32
CA ALA A 553 30.41 21.64 -3.43
C ALA A 553 31.61 21.78 -4.39
N PRO A 554 32.87 21.90 -3.91
CA PRO A 554 34.05 21.98 -4.78
C PRO A 554 34.29 20.75 -5.66
N LEU A 555 33.74 19.57 -5.31
CA LEU A 555 33.91 18.36 -6.12
C LEU A 555 33.27 18.49 -7.51
N LEU A 556 32.29 19.39 -7.69
CA LEU A 556 31.67 19.65 -8.99
C LEU A 556 32.69 20.11 -10.04
N GLU A 557 33.77 20.79 -9.62
CA GLU A 557 34.85 21.24 -10.50
C GLU A 557 35.72 20.09 -11.03
N ALA A 558 35.66 18.92 -10.38
CA ALA A 558 36.37 17.73 -10.84
C ALA A 558 35.66 17.02 -12.01
N TYR A 559 34.38 17.35 -12.26
CA TYR A 559 33.63 16.81 -13.38
C TYR A 559 33.62 17.76 -14.58
N PRO A 560 33.61 17.25 -15.82
CA PRO A 560 33.39 18.07 -17.00
C PRO A 560 32.06 18.83 -16.91
N ALA A 561 32.04 20.10 -17.29
CA ALA A 561 30.84 20.93 -17.25
C ALA A 561 29.65 20.33 -18.03
N SER A 562 29.91 19.53 -19.08
CA SER A 562 28.88 18.83 -19.85
C SER A 562 28.19 17.69 -19.09
N MET A 563 28.78 17.18 -18.01
CA MET A 563 28.21 16.13 -17.16
C MET A 563 27.44 16.70 -15.96
N VAL A 564 27.64 17.98 -15.62
CA VAL A 564 27.03 18.60 -14.44
C VAL A 564 25.73 19.28 -14.86
N HIS A 565 24.61 18.73 -14.40
CA HIS A 565 23.27 19.25 -14.66
C HIS A 565 22.68 19.84 -13.39
N ARG A 566 22.28 21.12 -13.45
CA ARG A 566 21.67 21.82 -12.33
C ARG A 566 20.17 21.52 -12.28
N ILE A 567 19.69 21.16 -11.10
CA ILE A 567 18.29 20.86 -10.79
C ILE A 567 17.85 21.87 -9.72
N ASP A 568 16.81 22.65 -10.01
CA ASP A 568 16.26 23.61 -9.05
C ASP A 568 15.49 22.87 -7.94
N ALA A 569 16.12 22.74 -6.77
CA ALA A 569 15.55 22.04 -5.63
C ALA A 569 14.54 22.86 -4.82
N THR A 570 14.27 24.11 -5.23
CA THR A 570 13.20 24.94 -4.65
C THR A 570 11.83 24.60 -5.22
N LEU A 571 11.78 23.94 -6.39
CA LEU A 571 10.54 23.49 -7.01
C LEU A 571 9.83 22.41 -6.20
N ARG A 572 8.55 22.17 -6.53
CA ARG A 572 7.78 21.06 -5.96
C ARG A 572 8.43 19.73 -6.33
N PRO A 573 8.41 18.70 -5.46
CA PRO A 573 9.10 17.43 -5.69
C PRO A 573 8.81 16.75 -7.04
N ALA A 574 7.58 16.88 -7.55
CA ALA A 574 7.20 16.33 -8.86
C ALA A 574 7.93 17.00 -10.04
N HIS A 575 8.16 18.32 -9.99
CA HIS A 575 8.92 19.03 -11.02
C HIS A 575 10.41 18.72 -10.91
N VAL A 576 10.94 18.65 -9.69
CA VAL A 576 12.32 18.21 -9.44
C VAL A 576 12.55 16.80 -10.02
N LEU A 577 11.62 15.88 -9.78
CA LEU A 577 11.68 14.52 -10.33
C LEU A 577 11.59 14.51 -11.86
N ALA A 578 10.69 15.30 -12.45
CA ALA A 578 10.55 15.41 -13.90
C ALA A 578 11.85 15.92 -14.56
N ASP A 579 12.48 16.94 -13.98
CA ASP A 579 13.76 17.47 -14.46
C ASP A 579 14.88 16.45 -14.36
N VAL A 580 14.95 15.72 -13.23
CA VAL A 580 15.92 14.63 -13.03
C VAL A 580 15.74 13.54 -14.07
N LEU A 581 14.52 13.05 -14.28
CA LEU A 581 14.22 12.01 -15.28
C LEU A 581 14.54 12.51 -16.70
N ALA A 582 14.27 13.79 -17.00
CA ALA A 582 14.60 14.38 -18.28
C ALA A 582 16.12 14.43 -18.53
N GLN A 583 16.94 14.67 -17.50
CA GLN A 583 18.40 14.59 -17.64
C GLN A 583 18.88 13.14 -17.79
N ILE A 584 18.36 12.22 -16.99
CA ILE A 584 18.75 10.81 -17.05
C ILE A 584 18.41 10.20 -18.42
N ASN A 585 17.23 10.50 -18.97
CA ASN A 585 16.80 10.00 -20.28
C ASN A 585 17.65 10.52 -21.46
N ARG A 586 18.37 11.65 -21.29
CA ARG A 586 19.30 12.16 -22.31
C ARG A 586 20.60 11.37 -22.37
N LEU A 587 20.88 10.51 -21.39
CA LEU A 587 22.13 9.76 -21.28
C LEU A 587 22.13 8.43 -22.06
N GLY A 588 20.98 8.03 -22.61
CA GLY A 588 20.79 6.78 -23.37
C GLY A 588 20.13 5.71 -22.54
#